data_AF-A0A4Q2ZFP4-F1
#
_entry.id   AF-A0A4Q2ZFP4-F1
#
_cell.length_a   1.000
_cell.length_b   1.000
_cell.length_c   1.000
_cell.angle_alpha   90.00
_cell.angle_beta   90.00
_cell.angle_gamma   90.00
#
_symmetry.space_group_name_H-M   'P 1'
#
loop_
_entity.id
_entity.type
_entity.pdbx_description
1 polymer ?
#
loop_
_entity_poly.entity_id
_entity_poly.type
_entity_poly.pdbx_seq_one_letter_code
_entity_poly.pdbx_strand_id
1 'polypeptide(L)'
;MPLAPSLAREADTILDLRELLMTNGQPGKCVRCFFRLFTAAGTDSMPKLTPLREFLERHVEIAVRADGSELETLPVKLRQGEDLEDFCMRSMKQVRLDRTYQAQRVDLAFRFKAAA
;
A
#
# COMPACT_ATOMS: atom_id res chain seq x y z
N MET A 1 10.69 -21.43 -4.51
CA MET A 1 9.37 -22.11 -4.62
C MET A 1 8.34 -21.13 -5.16
N PRO A 2 7.45 -21.55 -6.07
CA PRO A 2 6.38 -20.70 -6.58
C PRO A 2 5.40 -20.26 -5.47
N LEU A 3 4.75 -19.10 -5.66
CA LEU A 3 3.72 -18.56 -4.75
C LEU A 3 2.39 -19.33 -4.86
N ALA A 4 2.08 -19.85 -6.05
CA ALA A 4 0.82 -20.48 -6.38
C ALA A 4 0.41 -21.68 -5.50
N PRO A 5 1.31 -22.60 -5.07
CA PRO A 5 0.90 -23.73 -4.24
C PRO A 5 0.45 -23.32 -2.83
N SER A 6 1.09 -22.30 -2.24
CA SER A 6 0.77 -21.79 -0.90
C SER A 6 -0.38 -20.78 -0.90
N LEU A 7 -0.71 -20.20 -2.05
CA LEU A 7 -1.72 -19.15 -2.22
C LEU A 7 -2.75 -19.53 -3.30
N ALA A 8 -3.02 -20.82 -3.51
CA ALA A 8 -3.89 -21.28 -4.59
C ALA A 8 -5.30 -20.66 -4.53
N ARG A 9 -5.81 -20.40 -3.33
CA ARG A 9 -7.11 -19.72 -3.11
C ARG A 9 -7.07 -18.22 -3.42
N GLU A 10 -5.89 -17.64 -3.51
CA GLU A 10 -5.66 -16.23 -3.83
C GLU A 10 -5.09 -16.03 -5.23
N ALA A 11 -5.21 -17.05 -6.10
CA ALA A 11 -4.75 -16.97 -7.48
C ALA A 11 -5.37 -15.75 -8.21
N ASP A 12 -6.67 -15.50 -7.98
CA ASP A 12 -7.36 -14.32 -8.53
C ASP A 12 -6.74 -13.02 -8.01
N THR A 13 -6.48 -12.92 -6.70
CA THR A 13 -5.81 -11.74 -6.10
C THR A 13 -4.41 -11.50 -6.70
N ILE A 14 -3.66 -12.56 -7.03
CA ILE A 14 -2.35 -12.47 -7.69
C ILE A 14 -2.51 -11.99 -9.14
N LEU A 15 -3.51 -12.50 -9.86
CA LEU A 15 -3.79 -12.12 -11.25
C LEU A 15 -4.27 -10.66 -11.32
N ASP A 16 -5.20 -10.27 -10.47
CA ASP A 16 -5.69 -8.90 -10.31
C ASP A 16 -4.54 -7.93 -10.06
N LEU A 17 -3.63 -8.29 -9.14
CA LEU A 17 -2.46 -7.46 -8.85
C LEU A 17 -1.55 -7.32 -10.07
N ARG A 18 -1.28 -8.42 -10.79
CA ARG A 18 -0.48 -8.38 -12.02
C ARG A 18 -1.13 -7.48 -13.06
N GLU A 19 -2.44 -7.61 -13.27
CA GLU A 19 -3.18 -6.78 -14.22
C GLU A 19 -3.15 -5.30 -13.83
N LEU A 20 -3.36 -4.99 -12.56
CA LEU A 20 -3.29 -3.62 -12.03
C LEU A 20 -1.90 -3.01 -12.21
N LEU A 21 -0.83 -3.79 -12.06
CA LEU A 21 0.53 -3.31 -12.28
C LEU A 21 0.84 -3.09 -13.77
N MET A 22 0.26 -3.88 -14.67
CA MET A 22 0.47 -3.76 -16.11
C MET A 22 -0.32 -2.60 -16.75
N THR A 23 -1.42 -2.17 -16.13
CA THR A 23 -2.36 -1.20 -16.71
C THR A 23 -2.23 0.22 -16.13
N ASN A 24 -1.15 0.54 -15.40
CA ASN A 24 -1.08 1.75 -14.56
C ASN A 24 -2.33 1.88 -13.67
N GLY A 25 -2.69 0.78 -13.00
CA GLY A 25 -3.94 0.62 -12.28
C GLY A 25 -4.09 1.52 -11.05
N GLN A 26 -5.07 1.22 -10.20
CA GLN A 26 -5.33 2.04 -9.01
C GLN A 26 -4.40 1.63 -7.87
N PRO A 27 -3.48 2.50 -7.40
CA PRO A 27 -2.46 2.13 -6.41
C PRO A 27 -3.06 1.68 -5.07
N GLY A 28 -4.21 2.26 -4.68
CA GLY A 28 -4.96 1.78 -3.50
C GLY A 28 -5.45 0.34 -3.64
N LYS A 29 -5.80 -0.12 -4.85
CA LYS A 29 -6.14 -1.52 -5.09
C LYS A 29 -4.90 -2.42 -4.97
N CYS A 30 -3.74 -2.00 -5.47
CA CYS A 30 -2.50 -2.76 -5.34
C CYS A 30 -2.11 -2.96 -3.86
N VAL A 31 -2.19 -1.90 -3.05
CA VAL A 31 -1.96 -1.98 -1.60
C VAL A 31 -2.94 -2.93 -0.93
N ARG A 32 -4.24 -2.84 -1.27
CA ARG A 32 -5.27 -3.74 -0.74
C ARG A 32 -5.03 -5.21 -1.13
N CYS A 33 -4.66 -5.48 -2.39
CA CYS A 33 -4.33 -6.83 -2.84
C CYS A 33 -3.11 -7.38 -2.10
N PHE A 34 -2.09 -6.55 -1.85
CA PHE A 34 -0.94 -6.95 -1.03
C PHE A 34 -1.36 -7.40 0.36
N PHE A 35 -2.18 -6.62 1.09
CA PHE A 35 -2.61 -7.02 2.44
C PHE A 35 -3.45 -8.29 2.43
N ARG A 36 -4.29 -8.52 1.41
CA ARG A 36 -5.02 -9.80 1.25
C ARG A 36 -4.05 -10.98 1.10
N LEU A 37 -3.06 -10.85 0.22
CA LEU A 37 -2.03 -11.88 0.03
C LEU A 37 -1.21 -12.09 1.30
N PHE A 38 -0.88 -11.03 2.00
CA PHE A 38 -0.13 -11.04 3.25
C PHE A 38 -0.87 -11.81 4.35
N THR A 39 -2.15 -11.49 4.56
CA THR A 39 -2.99 -12.19 5.54
C THR A 39 -3.16 -13.67 5.19
N ALA A 40 -3.29 -14.00 3.90
CA ALA A 40 -3.45 -15.38 3.45
C ALA A 40 -2.14 -16.21 3.45
N ALA A 41 -0.99 -15.56 3.24
CA ALA A 41 0.32 -16.19 3.09
C ALA A 41 0.84 -16.86 4.38
N GLY A 42 0.42 -16.37 5.54
CA GLY A 42 0.99 -16.76 6.82
C GLY A 42 2.49 -16.44 6.94
N THR A 43 3.10 -16.78 8.08
CA THR A 43 4.49 -16.42 8.41
C THR A 43 5.53 -17.01 7.46
N ASP A 44 5.27 -18.19 6.91
CA ASP A 44 6.24 -18.94 6.08
C ASP A 44 6.33 -18.45 4.63
N SER A 45 5.27 -17.81 4.12
CA SER A 45 5.26 -17.30 2.74
C SER A 45 5.61 -15.81 2.65
N MET A 46 5.80 -15.16 3.79
CA MET A 46 6.20 -13.75 3.92
C MET A 46 7.48 -13.38 3.14
N PRO A 47 8.58 -14.16 3.21
CA PRO A 47 9.77 -13.86 2.42
C PRO A 47 9.48 -13.79 0.92
N LYS A 48 8.52 -14.59 0.42
CA LYS A 48 8.16 -14.63 -1.01
C LYS A 48 7.37 -13.39 -1.47
N LEU A 49 6.70 -12.69 -0.55
CA LEU A 49 6.01 -11.42 -0.82
C LEU A 49 6.94 -10.20 -0.71
N THR A 50 8.18 -10.39 -0.27
CA THR A 50 9.16 -9.30 -0.10
C THR A 50 9.38 -8.48 -1.38
N PRO A 51 9.55 -9.08 -2.58
CA PRO A 51 9.71 -8.30 -3.81
C PRO A 51 8.50 -7.42 -4.12
N LEU A 52 7.29 -7.90 -3.84
CA LEU A 52 6.07 -7.12 -4.02
C LEU A 52 5.97 -5.97 -3.01
N ARG A 53 6.33 -6.23 -1.76
CA ARG A 53 6.42 -5.19 -0.73
C ARG A 53 7.39 -4.08 -1.17
N GLU A 54 8.61 -4.45 -1.56
CA GLU A 54 9.62 -3.51 -2.02
C GLU A 54 9.17 -2.72 -3.24
N PHE A 55 8.48 -3.38 -4.18
CA PHE A 55 7.89 -2.71 -5.33
C PHE A 55 6.90 -1.62 -4.89
N LEU A 56 5.97 -1.94 -3.99
CA LEU A 56 4.97 -0.98 -3.51
C LEU A 56 5.62 0.18 -2.74
N GLU A 57 6.55 -0.09 -1.84
CA GLU A 57 7.26 0.96 -1.09
C GLU A 57 8.10 1.87 -2.01
N ARG A 58 8.67 1.30 -3.09
CA ARG A 58 9.44 2.04 -4.07
C ARG A 58 8.57 2.92 -4.97
N HIS A 59 7.41 2.44 -5.41
CA HIS A 59 6.63 3.10 -6.47
C HIS A 59 5.33 3.73 -5.98
N VAL A 60 4.88 3.46 -4.76
CA VAL A 60 3.63 4.00 -4.20
C VAL A 60 3.95 4.96 -3.06
N GLU A 61 3.20 6.05 -3.01
CA GLU A 61 3.24 7.03 -1.92
C GLU A 61 1.83 7.44 -1.52
N ILE A 62 1.71 8.06 -0.35
CA ILE A 62 0.48 8.62 0.18
C ILE A 62 0.55 10.13 -0.02
N ALA A 63 -0.25 10.67 -0.92
CA ALA A 63 -0.43 12.10 -1.07
C ALA A 63 -1.37 12.61 0.04
N VAL A 64 -0.91 13.65 0.73
CA VAL A 64 -1.68 14.34 1.77
C VAL A 64 -2.19 15.64 1.18
N ARG A 65 -3.51 15.85 1.24
CA ARG A 65 -4.16 17.05 0.70
C ARG A 65 -4.99 17.72 1.77
N ALA A 66 -4.99 19.04 1.78
CA ALA A 66 -5.90 19.84 2.59
C ALA A 66 -6.55 20.89 1.71
N ASP A 67 -7.86 21.06 1.88
CA ASP A 67 -8.64 22.08 1.16
C ASP A 67 -8.38 22.09 -0.36
N GLY A 68 -8.21 20.88 -0.93
CA GLY A 68 -7.95 20.66 -2.36
C GLY A 68 -6.50 20.83 -2.81
N SER A 69 -5.60 21.32 -1.94
CA SER A 69 -4.18 21.51 -2.25
C SER A 69 -3.32 20.37 -1.69
N GLU A 70 -2.31 19.95 -2.46
CA GLU A 70 -1.32 18.98 -1.97
C GLU A 70 -0.36 19.65 -1.00
N LEU A 71 -0.19 19.04 0.17
CA LEU A 71 0.64 19.53 1.24
C LEU A 71 2.00 18.84 1.21
N GLU A 72 1.97 17.51 1.19
CA GLU A 72 3.14 16.66 1.22
C GLU A 72 2.84 15.26 0.67
N THR A 73 3.90 14.46 0.59
CA THR A 73 3.85 13.05 0.25
C THR A 73 4.56 12.23 1.30
N LEU A 74 3.92 11.17 1.77
CA LEU A 74 4.51 10.21 2.69
C LEU A 74 4.88 8.92 1.96
N PRO A 75 6.05 8.32 2.23
CA PRO A 75 6.39 7.03 1.67
C PRO A 75 5.48 5.93 2.23
N VAL A 76 5.03 5.00 1.37
CA VAL A 76 4.44 3.75 1.84
C VAL A 76 5.53 2.93 2.53
N LYS A 77 5.28 2.51 3.77
CA LYS A 77 6.14 1.62 4.56
C LYS A 77 5.28 0.51 5.17
N LEU A 78 5.43 -0.71 4.68
CA LEU A 78 4.64 -1.88 5.03
C LEU A 78 5.39 -2.71 6.08
N ARG A 79 4.85 -2.79 7.30
CA ARG A 79 5.52 -3.49 8.40
C ARG A 79 5.12 -4.96 8.45
N GLN A 80 6.01 -5.80 8.98
CA GLN A 80 5.65 -7.18 9.28
C GLN A 80 4.66 -7.23 10.44
N GLY A 81 3.68 -8.14 10.37
CA GLY A 81 2.63 -8.30 11.37
C GLY A 81 1.58 -7.18 11.40
N GLU A 82 1.61 -6.25 10.44
CA GLU A 82 0.65 -5.16 10.32
C GLU A 82 -0.43 -5.53 9.28
N ASP A 83 -1.70 -5.30 9.61
CA ASP A 83 -2.78 -5.42 8.63
C ASP A 83 -3.11 -4.06 7.95
N LEU A 84 -4.10 -4.06 7.06
CA LEU A 84 -4.46 -2.85 6.31
C LEU A 84 -5.00 -1.74 7.24
N GLU A 85 -5.77 -2.10 8.26
CA GLU A 85 -6.36 -1.13 9.19
C GLU A 85 -5.28 -0.48 10.04
N ASP A 86 -4.38 -1.28 10.62
CA ASP A 86 -3.23 -0.81 11.39
C ASP A 86 -2.36 0.14 10.57
N PHE A 87 -2.06 -0.23 9.31
CA PHE A 87 -1.30 0.60 8.38
C PHE A 87 -1.98 1.96 8.13
N CYS A 88 -3.30 1.95 7.89
CA CYS A 88 -4.05 3.18 7.62
C CYS A 88 -4.09 4.07 8.86
N MET A 89 -4.36 3.48 10.03
CA MET A 89 -4.39 4.20 11.31
C MET A 89 -3.03 4.82 11.65
N ARG A 90 -1.94 4.11 11.42
CA ARG A 90 -0.58 4.64 11.60
C ARG A 90 -0.28 5.80 10.65
N SER A 91 -0.62 5.65 9.38
CA SER A 91 -0.41 6.69 8.37
C SER A 91 -1.20 7.96 8.71
N MET A 92 -2.47 7.82 9.12
CA MET A 92 -3.29 8.95 9.57
C MET A 92 -2.75 9.61 10.84
N LYS A 93 -2.27 8.83 11.81
CA LYS A 93 -1.63 9.37 13.03
C LYS A 93 -0.37 10.16 12.70
N GLN A 94 0.44 9.70 11.76
CA GLN A 94 1.66 10.39 11.33
C GLN A 94 1.32 11.78 10.78
N VAL A 95 0.35 11.87 9.87
CA VAL A 95 -0.11 13.15 9.30
C VAL A 95 -0.68 14.09 10.37
N ARG A 96 -1.46 13.57 11.33
CA ARG A 96 -2.05 14.39 12.41
C ARG A 96 -1.04 14.91 13.42
N LEU A 97 0.06 14.19 13.64
CA LEU A 97 1.13 14.59 14.55
C LEU A 97 2.02 15.68 13.94
N ASP A 98 2.08 15.76 12.61
CA ASP A 98 2.62 16.90 11.88
C ASP A 98 1.62 18.07 11.98
N ARG A 99 1.67 18.77 13.13
CA ARG A 99 0.75 19.84 13.56
C ARG A 99 0.75 21.10 12.68
N THR A 100 1.43 21.07 11.54
CA THR A 100 1.64 22.21 10.65
C THR A 100 0.39 22.58 9.85
N TYR A 101 -0.57 21.65 9.74
CA TYR A 101 -1.79 21.86 8.96
C TYR A 101 -2.91 22.45 9.83
N GLN A 102 -3.20 23.73 9.66
CA GLN A 102 -4.39 24.40 10.23
C GLN A 102 -5.70 24.01 9.51
N ALA A 103 -5.66 22.99 8.64
CA ALA A 103 -6.79 22.59 7.81
C ALA A 103 -7.85 21.84 8.63
N GLN A 104 -9.12 22.17 8.39
CA GLN A 104 -10.25 21.45 9.00
C GLN A 104 -10.41 20.04 8.44
N ARG A 105 -9.94 19.81 7.21
CA ARG A 105 -10.06 18.53 6.52
C ARG A 105 -8.76 18.18 5.81
N VAL A 106 -8.29 16.97 6.07
CA VAL A 106 -7.13 16.39 5.40
C VAL A 106 -7.56 15.10 4.73
N ASP A 107 -7.34 15.01 3.42
CA ASP A 107 -7.59 13.82 2.61
C ASP A 107 -6.26 13.10 2.34
N LEU A 108 -6.26 11.77 2.46
CA LEU A 108 -5.11 10.92 2.15
C LEU A 108 -5.46 10.05 0.95
N ALA A 109 -4.57 9.99 -0.04
CA ALA A 109 -4.77 9.15 -1.22
C ALA A 109 -3.48 8.43 -1.62
N PHE A 110 -3.60 7.15 -2.00
CA PHE A 110 -2.48 6.45 -2.62
C PHE A 110 -2.29 6.95 -4.06
N ARG A 111 -1.05 7.15 -4.46
CA ARG A 111 -0.68 7.39 -5.86
C ARG A 111 0.61 6.65 -6.21
N PHE A 112 0.80 6.39 -7.51
CA PHE A 112 2.13 6.01 -8.00
C PHE A 112 3.01 7.26 -8.04
N LYS A 113 4.29 7.09 -7.69
CA LYS A 113 5.30 8.14 -7.83
C LYS A 113 5.45 8.47 -9.31
N ALA A 114 5.55 9.75 -9.63
CA ALA A 114 5.95 10.16 -10.97
C ALA A 114 7.34 9.56 -11.25
N ALA A 115 7.54 8.99 -12.44
CA ALA A 115 8.87 8.61 -12.87
C ALA A 115 9.73 9.89 -12.91
N ALA A 116 10.82 9.90 -12.15
CA ALA A 116 11.80 10.98 -12.15
C ALA A 116 12.55 11.03 -13.49
#